data_AF-A0AAV8U7L9-F1
#
_entry.id   AF-A0AAV8U7L9-F1
#
_cell.length_a   1.000
_cell.length_b   1.000
_cell.length_c   1.000
_cell.angle_alpha   90.00
_cell.angle_beta   90.00
_cell.angle_gamma   90.00
#
_symmetry.space_group_name_H-M   'P 1'
#
loop_
_entity.id
_entity.type
_entity.pdbx_description
1 polymer ?
#
loop_
_entity_poly.entity_id
_entity_poly.type
_entity_poly.pdbx_seq_one_letter_code
_entity_poly.pdbx_strand_id
1 'polypeptide(L)'
;MTGHATSSKEMEGKCENGTQFSSSNCNKKLIGARSFSKALKAVGLKIPPPEDYDSARDFDGHGTHTASTAAGNHVAGANCFGQARGIARGVAPRAHIATYKSLFKIYMDYPAGGTNPDILAAIDQAIADGVDILSISIDVIAIGALSAVEKGIFVSCSAGNDGVYGYGTVKNAAEWITTVGASY
;
A
#
# COMPACT_ATOMS: atom_id res chain seq x y z
N MET A 1 3.83 -12.55 -29.57
CA MET A 1 4.22 -11.16 -29.25
C MET A 1 3.00 -10.30 -29.54
N THR A 2 2.29 -9.82 -28.52
CA THR A 2 1.16 -8.90 -28.69
C THR A 2 1.21 -7.89 -27.55
N GLY A 3 1.19 -6.61 -27.94
CA GLY A 3 1.73 -5.48 -27.22
C GLY A 3 1.09 -5.18 -25.87
N HIS A 4 1.92 -4.68 -24.96
CA HIS A 4 1.45 -3.87 -23.85
C HIS A 4 1.06 -2.51 -24.45
N ALA A 5 -0.19 -2.10 -24.27
CA ALA A 5 -0.64 -0.77 -24.67
C ALA A 5 0.08 0.26 -23.80
N THR A 6 0.82 1.17 -24.43
CA THR A 6 1.42 2.34 -23.78
C THR A 6 0.33 3.40 -23.63
N SER A 7 -0.28 3.49 -22.45
CA SER A 7 -1.05 4.67 -22.07
C SER A 7 -0.07 5.81 -21.73
N SER A 8 -0.31 7.00 -22.27
CA SER A 8 0.61 8.13 -22.37
C SER A 8 0.78 8.96 -21.08
N LYS A 9 0.97 8.29 -19.95
CA LYS A 9 1.55 8.84 -18.71
C LYS A 9 2.44 7.74 -18.15
N GLU A 10 3.73 7.76 -18.49
CA GLU A 10 4.67 6.82 -17.87
C GLU A 10 4.80 7.20 -16.39
N MET A 11 4.45 6.26 -15.52
CA MET A 11 4.63 6.41 -14.07
C MET A 11 6.12 6.64 -13.78
N GLU A 12 6.47 7.75 -13.12
CA GLU A 12 7.86 8.11 -12.78
C GLU A 12 8.36 7.45 -11.47
N GLY A 13 7.74 6.33 -11.10
CA GLY A 13 8.03 5.66 -9.83
C GLY A 13 9.46 5.12 -9.77
N LYS A 14 10.15 5.43 -8.69
CA LYS A 14 11.50 4.97 -8.39
C LYS A 14 11.46 3.71 -7.51
N CYS A 15 12.48 2.87 -7.65
CA CYS A 15 12.75 1.79 -6.71
C CYS A 15 13.95 2.16 -5.83
N GLU A 16 13.63 2.52 -4.60
CA GLU A 16 14.60 3.01 -3.62
C GLU A 16 15.39 1.87 -3.01
N ASN A 17 16.71 2.08 -2.84
CA ASN A 17 17.55 1.16 -2.09
C ASN A 17 17.32 1.39 -0.59
N GLY A 18 17.41 0.33 0.20
CA GLY A 18 17.35 0.39 1.65
C GLY A 18 17.70 -0.95 2.28
N THR A 19 17.40 -1.13 3.56
CA THR A 19 17.68 -2.37 4.29
C THR A 19 17.04 -3.58 3.59
N GLN A 20 17.88 -4.52 3.16
CA GLN A 20 17.49 -5.73 2.42
C GLN A 20 16.61 -5.49 1.19
N PHE A 21 16.65 -4.31 0.58
CA PHE A 21 15.90 -4.01 -0.62
C PHE A 21 16.76 -3.17 -1.57
N SER A 22 16.77 -3.52 -2.84
CA SER A 22 17.51 -2.80 -3.88
C SER A 22 16.62 -2.54 -5.08
N SER A 23 17.05 -1.62 -5.95
CA SER A 23 16.36 -1.33 -7.21
C SER A 23 16.12 -2.55 -8.09
N SER A 24 16.96 -3.59 -7.98
CA SER A 24 16.80 -4.86 -8.71
C SER A 24 15.61 -5.72 -8.24
N ASN A 25 15.00 -5.40 -7.10
CA ASN A 25 13.79 -6.07 -6.61
C ASN A 25 12.52 -5.62 -7.36
N CYS A 26 12.57 -4.48 -8.04
CA CYS A 26 11.52 -4.05 -8.94
C CYS A 26 11.63 -4.73 -10.30
N ASN A 27 10.49 -4.83 -10.99
CA ASN A 27 10.36 -5.47 -12.28
C ASN A 27 9.15 -4.91 -13.02
N LYS A 28 8.72 -5.56 -14.11
CA LYS A 28 7.56 -5.12 -14.90
C LYS A 28 6.22 -5.21 -14.15
N LYS A 29 6.18 -5.83 -12.97
CA LYS A 29 4.98 -5.93 -12.13
C LYS A 29 5.03 -4.93 -10.98
N LEU A 30 6.08 -4.97 -10.17
CA LEU A 30 6.38 -3.98 -9.14
C LEU A 30 7.29 -2.92 -9.76
N ILE A 31 6.69 -1.83 -10.25
CA ILE A 31 7.37 -0.80 -11.05
C ILE A 31 7.86 0.37 -10.21
N GLY A 32 7.42 0.48 -8.95
CA GLY A 32 7.86 1.50 -8.00
C GLY A 32 7.84 0.98 -6.56
N ALA A 33 8.83 1.37 -5.75
CA ALA A 33 8.92 0.96 -4.36
C ALA A 33 9.68 2.01 -3.55
N ARG A 34 8.97 2.64 -2.61
CA ARG A 34 9.46 3.74 -1.78
C ARG A 34 9.07 3.55 -0.32
N SER A 35 9.81 4.17 0.59
CA SER A 35 9.55 4.12 2.03
C SER A 35 9.66 5.49 2.69
N PHE A 36 8.73 5.78 3.59
CA PHE A 36 8.55 7.09 4.22
C PHE A 36 8.60 6.94 5.74
N SER A 37 9.73 7.27 6.35
CA SER A 37 9.96 7.11 7.79
C SER A 37 10.62 8.33 8.42
N LYS A 38 10.60 9.47 7.73
CA LYS A 38 11.39 10.65 8.12
C LYS A 38 10.83 11.26 9.39
N ALA A 39 9.52 11.42 9.48
CA ALA A 39 8.87 11.98 10.67
C ALA A 39 8.91 10.99 11.84
N LEU A 40 8.74 9.69 11.56
CA LEU A 40 8.94 8.62 12.55
C LEU A 40 10.32 8.70 13.21
N LYS A 41 11.39 8.83 12.41
CA LYS A 41 12.76 8.97 12.93
C LYS A 41 12.97 10.29 13.67
N ALA A 42 12.32 11.37 13.22
CA ALA A 42 12.44 12.69 13.83
C ALA A 42 11.87 12.74 15.27
N VAL A 43 10.87 11.90 15.58
CA VAL A 43 10.34 11.75 16.95
C VAL A 43 11.12 10.74 17.80
N GLY A 44 12.30 10.30 17.34
CA GLY A 44 13.21 9.42 18.09
C GLY A 44 12.89 7.92 17.98
N LEU A 45 11.89 7.53 17.19
CA LEU A 45 11.61 6.12 16.92
C LEU A 45 12.64 5.55 15.94
N LYS A 46 12.97 4.28 16.13
CA LYS A 46 13.88 3.53 15.27
C LYS A 46 13.11 2.43 14.58
N ILE A 47 13.58 2.04 13.41
CA ILE A 47 13.11 0.85 12.69
C ILE A 47 14.18 -0.23 12.94
N PRO A 48 14.06 -1.03 14.02
CA PRO A 48 15.10 -1.96 14.38
C PRO A 48 15.05 -3.22 13.51
N PRO A 49 16.20 -3.79 13.12
CA PRO A 49 16.28 -5.18 12.71
C PRO A 49 16.33 -6.09 13.96
N PRO A 50 15.69 -7.27 13.95
CA PRO A 50 14.97 -7.90 12.84
C PRO A 50 13.50 -7.48 12.70
N GLU A 51 13.01 -6.52 13.50
CA GLU A 51 11.60 -6.16 13.59
C GLU A 51 11.02 -5.58 12.30
N ASP A 52 11.81 -4.82 11.54
CA ASP A 52 11.41 -4.33 10.24
C ASP A 52 12.62 -3.88 9.41
N TYR A 53 12.34 -3.38 8.21
CA TYR A 53 13.29 -2.89 7.25
C TYR A 53 13.05 -1.40 7.00
N ASP A 54 14.12 -0.63 7.17
CA ASP A 54 14.22 0.76 6.71
C ASP A 54 14.37 0.79 5.17
N SER A 55 13.31 0.36 4.49
CA SER A 55 13.14 0.24 3.04
C SER A 55 11.68 -0.05 2.70
N ALA A 56 11.37 -0.20 1.41
CA ALA A 56 10.04 -0.62 0.95
C ALA A 56 9.72 -2.10 1.21
N ARG A 57 10.65 -2.89 1.77
CA ARG A 57 10.39 -4.29 2.11
C ARG A 57 9.35 -4.39 3.22
N ASP A 58 8.33 -5.21 2.99
CA ASP A 58 7.29 -5.52 3.97
C ASP A 58 7.77 -6.59 4.97
N PHE A 59 7.66 -6.30 6.26
CA PHE A 59 7.89 -7.25 7.35
C PHE A 59 6.57 -7.81 7.90
N ASP A 60 5.54 -6.98 7.99
CA ASP A 60 4.27 -7.28 8.65
C ASP A 60 3.38 -8.21 7.81
N GLY A 61 3.41 -8.04 6.49
CA GLY A 61 2.65 -8.84 5.53
C GLY A 61 1.35 -8.20 5.07
N HIS A 62 0.80 -7.23 5.82
CA HIS A 62 -0.43 -6.53 5.43
C HIS A 62 -0.31 -5.83 4.06
N GLY A 63 0.83 -5.19 3.79
CA GLY A 63 1.10 -4.55 2.50
C GLY A 63 1.16 -5.55 1.34
N THR A 64 1.84 -6.69 1.55
CA THR A 64 1.94 -7.76 0.55
C THR A 64 0.58 -8.40 0.27
N HIS A 65 -0.22 -8.65 1.33
CA HIS A 65 -1.55 -9.24 1.21
C HIS A 65 -2.52 -8.32 0.44
N THR A 66 -2.53 -7.02 0.77
CA THR A 66 -3.40 -6.05 0.11
C THR A 66 -2.98 -5.79 -1.34
N ALA A 67 -1.68 -5.62 -1.61
CA ALA A 67 -1.17 -5.42 -2.97
C ALA A 67 -1.45 -6.63 -3.89
N SER A 68 -1.30 -7.85 -3.37
CA SER A 68 -1.61 -9.08 -4.12
C SER A 68 -3.11 -9.30 -4.32
N THR A 69 -3.96 -8.84 -3.38
CA THR A 69 -5.42 -8.86 -3.55
C THR A 69 -5.88 -7.88 -4.63
N ALA A 70 -5.32 -6.66 -4.67
CA ALA A 70 -5.66 -5.68 -5.69
C ALA A 70 -5.15 -6.09 -7.08
N ALA A 71 -3.87 -6.46 -7.17
CA ALA A 71 -3.20 -6.64 -8.44
C ALA A 71 -2.19 -7.78 -8.46
N GLY A 72 -2.30 -8.83 -7.64
CA GLY A 72 -1.41 -9.99 -7.71
C GLY A 72 -1.42 -10.66 -9.09
N ASN A 73 -0.24 -11.10 -9.57
CA ASN A 73 -0.18 -11.93 -10.77
C ASN A 73 -0.66 -13.36 -10.46
N HIS A 74 -0.91 -14.16 -11.49
CA HIS A 74 -1.39 -15.54 -11.34
C HIS A 74 -0.34 -16.41 -10.63
N VAL A 75 -0.74 -17.05 -9.53
CA VAL A 75 0.06 -18.03 -8.78
C VAL A 75 -0.74 -19.32 -8.70
N ALA A 76 -0.32 -20.32 -9.48
CA ALA A 76 -0.96 -21.63 -9.47
C ALA A 76 -0.60 -22.43 -8.21
N GLY A 77 -1.58 -23.16 -7.67
CA GLY A 77 -1.37 -24.01 -6.50
C GLY A 77 -1.28 -23.25 -5.17
N ALA A 78 -1.62 -21.95 -5.17
CA ALA A 78 -1.71 -21.16 -3.95
C ALA A 78 -2.74 -21.78 -2.98
N ASN A 79 -2.37 -21.86 -1.71
CA ASN A 79 -3.19 -22.40 -0.63
C ASN A 79 -2.65 -21.92 0.72
N CYS A 80 -3.48 -21.94 1.76
CA CYS A 80 -3.07 -21.70 3.14
C CYS A 80 -3.26 -23.01 3.92
N PHE A 81 -2.17 -23.74 4.20
CA PHE A 81 -2.20 -25.05 4.86
C PHE A 81 -3.19 -26.04 4.20
N GLY A 82 -3.28 -26.03 2.86
CA GLY A 82 -4.21 -26.85 2.08
C GLY A 82 -5.61 -26.23 1.86
N GLN A 83 -5.97 -25.17 2.57
CA GLN A 83 -7.24 -24.46 2.39
C GLN A 83 -7.20 -23.49 1.21
N ALA A 84 -8.38 -23.21 0.63
CA ALA A 84 -8.56 -22.29 -0.50
C ALA A 84 -7.64 -22.59 -1.70
N ARG A 85 -7.36 -23.87 -1.96
CA ARG A 85 -6.45 -24.29 -3.04
C ARG A 85 -6.96 -23.84 -4.40
N GLY A 86 -6.14 -23.12 -5.14
CA GLY A 86 -6.50 -22.66 -6.48
C GLY A 86 -5.42 -21.86 -7.16
N ILE A 87 -5.85 -20.94 -8.04
CA ILE A 87 -4.99 -19.93 -8.65
C ILE A 87 -5.24 -18.61 -7.91
N ALA A 88 -4.28 -18.15 -7.13
CA ALA A 88 -4.34 -16.81 -6.55
C ALA A 88 -4.04 -15.76 -7.62
N ARG A 89 -4.81 -14.68 -7.64
CA ARG A 89 -4.61 -13.50 -8.51
C ARG A 89 -5.34 -12.31 -7.91
N GLY A 90 -4.88 -11.11 -8.22
CA GLY A 90 -5.60 -9.90 -7.82
C GLY A 90 -6.84 -9.65 -8.69
N VAL A 91 -7.63 -8.65 -8.31
CA VAL A 91 -8.76 -8.13 -9.10
C VAL A 91 -8.30 -7.67 -10.49
N ALA A 92 -7.14 -7.02 -10.58
CA ALA A 92 -6.51 -6.58 -11.83
C ALA A 92 -5.11 -7.21 -12.02
N PRO A 93 -5.01 -8.48 -12.47
CA PRO A 93 -3.73 -9.21 -12.52
C PRO A 93 -2.67 -8.59 -13.44
N ARG A 94 -3.09 -7.76 -14.41
CA ARG A 94 -2.21 -7.07 -15.36
C ARG A 94 -1.87 -5.63 -14.98
N ALA A 95 -2.52 -5.06 -13.97
CA ALA A 95 -2.17 -3.72 -13.49
C ALA A 95 -0.76 -3.72 -12.91
N HIS A 96 -0.06 -2.60 -13.02
CA HIS A 96 1.23 -2.45 -12.34
C HIS A 96 1.03 -2.09 -10.86
N ILE A 97 2.05 -2.36 -10.04
CA ILE A 97 2.05 -2.04 -8.61
C ILE A 97 3.17 -1.04 -8.35
N ALA A 98 2.84 0.04 -7.65
CA ALA A 98 3.80 0.91 -6.97
C ALA A 98 3.51 0.88 -5.47
N THR A 99 4.54 0.72 -4.64
CA THR A 99 4.42 0.58 -3.19
C THR A 99 5.00 1.79 -2.48
N TYR A 100 4.25 2.31 -1.51
CA TYR A 100 4.61 3.47 -0.71
C TYR A 100 4.47 3.10 0.77
N LYS A 101 5.54 2.56 1.36
CA LYS A 101 5.53 2.07 2.74
C LYS A 101 5.64 3.25 3.72
N SER A 102 4.60 3.51 4.49
CA SER A 102 4.55 4.56 5.52
C SER A 102 4.32 4.04 6.94
N LEU A 103 4.05 2.73 7.09
CA LEU A 103 3.94 2.06 8.38
C LEU A 103 5.10 1.09 8.58
N PHE A 104 5.59 1.02 9.81
CA PHE A 104 6.71 0.18 10.21
C PHE A 104 6.41 -0.51 11.53
N LYS A 105 6.94 -1.71 11.69
CA LYS A 105 6.93 -2.46 12.94
C LYS A 105 8.00 -1.88 13.86
N ILE A 106 7.58 -1.02 14.79
CA ILE A 106 8.48 -0.36 15.76
C ILE A 106 8.63 -1.17 17.05
N TYR A 107 7.59 -1.91 17.43
CA TYR A 107 7.57 -2.78 18.60
C TYR A 107 7.04 -4.16 18.20
N MET A 108 7.70 -5.23 18.65
CA MET A 108 7.35 -6.63 18.31
C MET A 108 5.88 -6.97 18.56
N ASP A 109 5.33 -6.53 19.70
CA ASP A 109 3.98 -6.91 20.12
C ASP A 109 2.87 -5.95 19.65
N TYR A 110 3.21 -4.94 18.83
CA TYR A 110 2.26 -3.95 18.33
C TYR A 110 2.10 -4.01 16.82
N PRO A 111 0.91 -3.72 16.25
CA PRO A 111 0.75 -3.61 14.81
C PRO A 111 1.72 -2.59 14.21
N ALA A 112 2.04 -2.73 12.92
CA ALA A 112 2.81 -1.72 12.21
C ALA A 112 2.14 -0.34 12.34
N GLY A 113 2.94 0.67 12.65
CA GLY A 113 2.49 2.03 12.91
C GLY A 113 3.33 3.05 12.14
N GLY A 114 2.80 4.26 12.02
CA GLY A 114 3.44 5.33 11.27
C GLY A 114 2.97 6.68 11.77
N THR A 115 3.54 7.73 11.19
CA THR A 115 3.17 9.10 11.54
C THR A 115 2.30 9.70 10.44
N ASN A 116 1.42 10.61 10.82
CA ASN A 116 0.60 11.32 9.84
C ASN A 116 1.43 12.03 8.74
N PRO A 117 2.55 12.70 9.06
CA PRO A 117 3.41 13.28 8.03
C PRO A 117 4.03 12.25 7.07
N ASP A 118 4.41 11.06 7.54
CA ASP A 118 4.95 10.01 6.66
C ASP A 118 3.85 9.43 5.74
N ILE A 119 2.61 9.32 6.22
CA ILE A 119 1.45 8.92 5.40
C ILE A 119 1.14 9.98 4.34
N LEU A 120 1.12 11.27 4.70
CA LEU A 120 0.93 12.35 3.72
C LEU A 120 2.04 12.37 2.68
N ALA A 121 3.30 12.25 3.10
CA ALA A 121 4.43 12.22 2.18
C ALA A 121 4.33 11.03 1.19
N ALA A 122 3.85 9.89 1.64
CA ALA A 122 3.60 8.73 0.78
C ALA A 122 2.49 9.01 -0.27
N ILE A 123 1.39 9.65 0.15
CA ILE A 123 0.30 10.04 -0.76
C ILE A 123 0.78 11.10 -1.76
N ASP A 124 1.45 12.15 -1.30
CA ASP A 124 1.98 13.22 -2.15
C ASP A 124 2.95 12.67 -3.19
N GLN A 125 3.82 11.74 -2.81
CA GLN A 125 4.74 11.10 -3.74
C GLN A 125 4.01 10.19 -4.73
N ALA A 126 2.96 9.49 -4.31
CA ALA A 126 2.16 8.68 -5.22
C ALA A 126 1.42 9.54 -6.27
N ILE A 127 0.90 10.71 -5.85
CA ILE A 127 0.32 11.70 -6.75
C ILE A 127 1.37 12.20 -7.74
N ALA A 128 2.57 12.55 -7.27
CA ALA A 128 3.66 13.04 -8.10
C ALA A 128 4.18 11.99 -9.09
N ASP A 129 4.26 10.73 -8.67
CA ASP A 129 4.66 9.60 -9.53
C ASP A 129 3.57 9.27 -10.58
N GLY A 130 2.37 9.84 -10.47
CA GLY A 130 1.30 9.73 -11.45
C GLY A 130 0.50 8.43 -11.39
N VAL A 131 0.28 7.88 -10.20
CA VAL A 131 -0.55 6.66 -10.04
C VAL A 131 -2.00 6.89 -10.47
N ASP A 132 -2.65 5.87 -11.02
CA ASP A 132 -4.07 5.97 -11.42
C ASP A 132 -5.03 5.75 -10.24
N ILE A 133 -4.64 4.90 -9.29
CA ILE A 133 -5.47 4.46 -8.16
C ILE A 133 -4.63 4.40 -6.88
N LEU A 134 -5.18 4.92 -5.78
CA LEU A 134 -4.70 4.69 -4.43
C LEU A 134 -5.59 3.67 -3.72
N SER A 135 -5.00 2.54 -3.31
CA SER A 135 -5.64 1.51 -2.48
C SER A 135 -5.01 1.52 -1.10
N ILE A 136 -5.73 2.06 -0.11
CA ILE A 136 -5.17 2.35 1.22
C ILE A 136 -5.98 1.64 2.31
N SER A 137 -5.41 0.60 2.91
CA SER A 137 -6.08 -0.21 3.95
C SER A 137 -5.66 0.21 5.37
N ILE A 138 -5.52 1.52 5.59
CA ILE A 138 -5.17 2.14 6.88
C ILE A 138 -6.06 3.38 7.09
N ASP A 139 -5.93 4.03 8.24
CA ASP A 139 -6.60 5.30 8.50
C ASP A 139 -5.89 6.41 7.71
N VAL A 140 -6.60 7.00 6.74
CA VAL A 140 -6.06 8.01 5.84
C VAL A 140 -6.37 9.40 6.35
N ILE A 141 -5.42 10.32 6.11
CA ILE A 141 -5.62 11.73 6.34
C ILE A 141 -6.40 12.28 5.16
N ALA A 142 -7.66 12.64 5.39
CA ALA A 142 -8.62 13.02 4.36
C ALA A 142 -8.08 14.08 3.38
N ILE A 143 -7.25 15.02 3.86
CA ILE A 143 -6.63 16.06 3.01
C ILE A 143 -5.73 15.46 1.91
N GLY A 144 -4.99 14.38 2.18
CA GLY A 144 -4.16 13.72 1.18
C GLY A 144 -5.01 13.04 0.11
N ALA A 145 -6.12 12.41 0.52
CA ALA A 145 -7.08 11.83 -0.42
C ALA A 145 -7.76 12.90 -1.28
N LEU A 146 -8.05 14.08 -0.73
CA LEU A 146 -8.61 15.20 -1.49
C LEU A 146 -7.65 15.63 -2.60
N SER A 147 -6.38 15.87 -2.26
CA SER A 147 -5.34 16.21 -3.24
C SER A 147 -5.21 15.18 -4.36
N ALA A 148 -5.35 13.89 -4.04
CA ALA A 148 -5.30 12.83 -5.05
C ALA A 148 -6.50 12.89 -6.00
N VAL A 149 -7.71 13.05 -5.46
CA VAL A 149 -8.95 13.14 -6.25
C VAL A 149 -8.96 14.39 -7.13
N GLU A 150 -8.46 15.53 -6.65
CA GLU A 150 -8.29 16.75 -7.44
C GLU A 150 -7.35 16.57 -8.65
N LYS A 151 -6.46 15.56 -8.60
CA LYS A 151 -5.58 15.17 -9.71
C LYS A 151 -6.14 14.04 -10.58
N GLY A 152 -7.39 13.63 -10.34
CA GLY A 152 -8.08 12.57 -11.07
C GLY A 152 -7.67 11.15 -10.63
N ILE A 153 -7.07 11.00 -9.44
CA ILE A 153 -6.66 9.71 -8.89
C ILE A 153 -7.79 9.15 -8.04
N PHE A 154 -8.22 7.92 -8.34
CA PHE A 154 -9.26 7.26 -7.57
C PHE A 154 -8.72 6.77 -6.22
N VAL A 155 -9.45 7.03 -5.12
CA VAL A 155 -9.03 6.65 -3.77
C VAL A 155 -10.01 5.67 -3.15
N SER A 156 -9.51 4.48 -2.81
CA SER A 156 -10.25 3.43 -2.09
C SER A 156 -9.64 3.22 -0.71
N CYS A 157 -10.45 3.32 0.34
CA CYS A 157 -10.02 3.07 1.71
C CYS A 157 -10.95 2.09 2.44
N SER A 158 -10.42 1.37 3.43
CA SER A 158 -11.24 0.50 4.29
C SER A 158 -12.13 1.33 5.22
N ALA A 159 -13.31 0.80 5.57
CA ALA A 159 -14.21 1.40 6.56
C ALA A 159 -13.66 1.32 8.01
N GLY A 160 -12.71 0.41 8.25
CA GLY A 160 -12.22 0.05 9.58
C GLY A 160 -12.84 -1.26 10.09
N ASN A 161 -12.28 -1.81 11.17
CA ASN A 161 -12.68 -3.10 11.75
C ASN A 161 -13.37 -2.96 13.11
N ASP A 162 -13.76 -1.74 13.46
CA ASP A 162 -14.28 -1.37 14.79
C ASP A 162 -15.82 -1.53 14.90
N GLY A 163 -16.45 -2.22 13.93
CA GLY A 163 -17.90 -2.42 13.88
C GLY A 163 -18.49 -3.10 15.12
N VAL A 164 -17.69 -3.91 15.83
CA VAL A 164 -18.10 -4.59 17.07
C VAL A 164 -18.38 -3.61 18.23
N TYR A 165 -17.86 -2.38 18.15
CA TYR A 165 -18.03 -1.37 19.20
C TYR A 165 -19.30 -0.52 19.02
N GLY A 166 -20.14 -0.82 18.03
CA GLY A 166 -21.46 -0.22 17.84
C GLY A 166 -21.55 0.69 16.62
N TYR A 167 -22.52 1.61 16.66
CA TYR A 167 -22.82 2.53 15.56
C TYR A 167 -21.78 3.65 15.44
N GLY A 168 -21.56 4.13 14.21
CA GLY A 168 -20.71 5.30 13.95
C GLY A 168 -19.20 5.04 14.04
N THR A 169 -18.77 3.80 13.86
CA THR A 169 -17.35 3.38 13.94
C THR A 169 -16.60 3.41 12.61
N VAL A 170 -17.26 3.87 11.53
CA VAL A 170 -16.64 4.06 10.22
C VAL A 170 -15.58 5.15 10.29
N LYS A 171 -14.38 4.87 9.78
CA LYS A 171 -13.25 5.81 9.83
C LYS A 171 -13.15 6.69 8.59
N ASN A 172 -12.69 6.15 7.46
CA ASN A 172 -12.36 6.89 6.23
C ASN A 172 -13.60 7.43 5.49
N ALA A 173 -14.40 8.28 6.13
CA ALA A 173 -15.75 8.70 5.72
C ALA A 173 -15.80 10.03 4.97
N ALA A 174 -14.65 10.56 4.52
CA ALA A 174 -14.64 11.76 3.69
C ALA A 174 -15.31 11.48 2.34
N GLU A 175 -16.13 12.41 1.86
CA GLU A 175 -17.01 12.20 0.69
C GLU A 175 -16.27 11.86 -0.61
N TRP A 176 -15.01 12.29 -0.73
CA TRP A 176 -14.14 12.00 -1.87
C TRP A 176 -13.44 10.63 -1.79
N ILE A 177 -13.60 9.90 -0.69
CA ILE A 177 -13.02 8.56 -0.51
C ILE A 177 -14.09 7.51 -0.80
N THR A 178 -13.75 6.51 -1.60
CA THR A 178 -14.56 5.29 -1.68
C THR A 178 -14.28 4.42 -0.44
N THR A 179 -15.17 4.51 0.54
CA THR A 179 -15.08 3.74 1.80
C THR A 179 -15.66 2.33 1.64
N VAL A 180 -14.84 1.30 1.84
CA VAL A 180 -15.21 -0.10 1.56
C VAL A 180 -15.44 -0.88 2.85
N GLY A 181 -16.65 -1.43 3.01
CA GLY A 181 -16.99 -2.39 4.06
C GLY A 181 -16.64 -3.84 3.67
N ALA A 182 -16.52 -4.72 4.66
CA ALA A 182 -16.25 -6.14 4.46
C ALA A 182 -17.52 -6.99 4.65
N SER A 183 -17.68 -8.03 3.84
CA SER A 183 -18.75 -9.03 3.94
C SER A 183 -18.18 -10.44 3.96
N TYR A 184 -18.94 -11.38 4.53
CA TYR A 184 -18.66 -12.82 4.56
C TYR A 184 -19.57 -13.58 3.60
#